data_AF-A0A8S9NL41-F1
#
_entry.id   AF-A0A8S9NL41-F1
#
_cell.length_a   1.000
_cell.length_b   1.000
_cell.length_c   1.000
_cell.angle_alpha   90.00
_cell.angle_beta   90.00
_cell.angle_gamma   90.00
#
_symmetry.space_group_name_H-M   'P 1'
#
loop_
_entity.id
_entity.type
_entity.pdbx_description
1 polymer ?
#
loop_
_entity_poly.entity_id
_entity_poly.type
_entity_poly.pdbx_seq_one_letter_code
_entity_poly.pdbx_strand_id
1 'polypeptide(L)'
;MYFYLPDDKDGLDNLVKRMASTPGFLDSHIPSEKVRVGEFRIPKFKIEFGFEPSKAFNELELESVELHHKDLVEIDEDGAEAAAVTIKGGRRGRRGYSNVRLIDFVADITRTVMFVGQIFDPTKTSSA
;
A
#
# COMPACT_ATOMS: atom_id res chain seq x y z
N MET A 1 -9.91 -5.78 -0.37
CA MET A 1 -9.05 -5.08 -1.35
C MET A 1 -9.94 -4.30 -2.29
N TYR A 2 -9.56 -3.06 -2.61
CA TYR A 2 -10.29 -2.19 -3.52
C TYR A 2 -9.37 -1.76 -4.65
N PHE A 3 -9.87 -1.76 -5.89
CA PHE A 3 -9.18 -1.20 -7.04
C PHE A 3 -9.88 0.09 -7.46
N TYR A 4 -9.12 1.18 -7.51
CA TYR A 4 -9.58 2.46 -8.05
C TYR A 4 -8.96 2.65 -9.42
N LEU A 5 -9.74 2.44 -10.47
CA LEU A 5 -9.30 2.52 -11.86
C LEU A 5 -9.79 3.84 -12.47
N PRO A 6 -8.90 4.74 -12.94
CA PRO A 6 -9.32 5.91 -13.68
C PRO A 6 -9.87 5.53 -15.06
N ASP A 7 -10.82 6.31 -15.56
CA ASP A 7 -11.38 6.11 -16.91
C ASP A 7 -10.34 6.43 -18.00
N ASP A 8 -9.53 7.46 -17.77
CA ASP A 8 -8.44 7.87 -18.67
C ASP A 8 -7.16 7.08 -18.38
N LYS A 9 -6.42 6.71 -19.43
CA LYS A 9 -5.14 5.98 -19.31
C LYS A 9 -4.10 6.70 -18.44
N ASP A 10 -4.07 8.03 -18.53
CA ASP A 10 -3.15 8.89 -17.77
C ASP A 10 -3.87 9.55 -16.57
N GLY A 11 -5.06 9.05 -16.21
CA GLY A 11 -5.93 9.64 -15.19
C GLY A 11 -5.53 9.35 -13.74
N LEU A 12 -4.49 8.54 -13.52
CA LEU A 12 -4.12 8.10 -12.17
C LEU A 12 -3.73 9.27 -11.26
N ASP A 13 -2.95 10.24 -11.76
CA ASP A 13 -2.56 11.41 -10.98
C ASP A 13 -3.78 12.27 -10.57
N ASN A 14 -4.71 12.50 -11.50
CA ASN A 14 -5.96 13.20 -11.22
C ASN A 14 -6.81 12.47 -10.18
N LEU A 15 -6.89 11.14 -10.27
CA LEU A 15 -7.60 10.30 -9.31
C LEU A 15 -6.99 10.38 -7.91
N VAL A 16 -5.65 10.32 -7.81
CA VAL A 16 -4.92 10.43 -6.52
C VAL A 16 -5.08 11.82 -5.91
N LYS A 17 -4.98 12.88 -6.71
CA LYS A 17 -5.27 14.25 -6.27
C LYS A 17 -6.70 14.40 -5.76
N ARG A 18 -7.66 13.77 -6.43
CA ARG A 18 -9.06 13.77 -6.00
C ARG A 18 -9.26 13.00 -4.70
N MET A 19 -8.63 11.84 -4.54
CA MET A 19 -8.63 11.08 -3.30
C MET A 19 -8.09 11.90 -2.12
N ALA A 20 -6.95 12.58 -2.31
CA ALA A 20 -6.30 13.36 -1.27
C ALA A 20 -7.08 14.65 -0.89
N SER A 21 -7.79 15.25 -1.85
CA SER A 21 -8.55 16.50 -1.63
C SER A 21 -10.00 16.30 -1.19
N THR A 22 -10.53 15.07 -1.24
CA THR A 22 -11.92 14.77 -0.89
C THR A 22 -12.00 14.03 0.47
N PRO A 23 -12.46 14.69 1.55
CA PRO A 23 -12.66 14.02 2.83
C PRO A 23 -13.65 12.85 2.71
N GLY A 24 -13.33 11.71 3.33
CA GLY A 24 -14.20 10.52 3.29
C GLY A 24 -14.32 9.88 1.90
N PHE A 25 -13.38 10.14 0.97
CA PHE A 25 -13.40 9.53 -0.36
C PHE A 25 -13.48 8.00 -0.28
N LEU A 26 -12.64 7.37 0.55
CA LEU A 26 -12.64 5.91 0.68
C LEU A 26 -13.97 5.37 1.21
N ASP A 27 -14.53 5.99 2.26
CA ASP A 27 -15.82 5.60 2.84
C ASP A 27 -16.99 5.73 1.87
N SER A 28 -16.95 6.74 0.99
CA SER A 28 -18.00 7.03 0.01
C SER A 28 -17.92 6.19 -1.27
N HIS A 29 -16.80 5.48 -1.49
CA HIS A 29 -16.56 4.67 -2.70
C HIS A 29 -16.38 3.18 -2.38
N ILE A 30 -17.12 2.68 -1.39
CA ILE A 30 -17.19 1.25 -1.07
C ILE A 30 -18.38 0.63 -1.82
N PRO A 31 -18.17 -0.25 -2.81
CA PRO A 31 -19.28 -0.93 -3.49
C PRO A 31 -20.08 -1.79 -2.50
N SER A 32 -21.39 -1.57 -2.43
CA SER A 32 -22.30 -2.31 -1.54
C SER A 32 -23.03 -3.46 -2.24
N GLU A 33 -22.98 -3.52 -3.57
CA GLU A 33 -23.77 -4.45 -4.38
C GLU A 33 -22.91 -5.18 -5.41
N LYS A 34 -23.26 -6.44 -5.67
CA LYS A 34 -22.68 -7.21 -6.77
C LYS A 34 -23.39 -6.86 -8.06
N VAL A 35 -22.62 -6.50 -9.09
CA VAL A 35 -23.14 -6.12 -10.40
C VAL A 35 -22.70 -7.13 -11.47
N ARG A 36 -23.51 -7.29 -12.52
CA ARG A 36 -23.10 -8.06 -13.70
C ARG A 36 -22.06 -7.25 -14.47
N VAL A 37 -20.91 -7.86 -14.70
CA VAL A 37 -19.83 -7.28 -15.51
C VAL A 37 -19.72 -8.05 -16.83
N GLY A 38 -19.23 -7.37 -17.87
CA GLY A 38 -18.86 -8.02 -19.13
C GLY A 38 -17.52 -8.74 -18.99
N GLU A 39 -16.64 -8.56 -19.97
CA GLU A 39 -15.26 -8.99 -19.81
C GLU A 39 -14.57 -8.17 -18.71
N PHE A 40 -14.17 -8.84 -17.64
CA PHE A 40 -13.55 -8.24 -16.47
C PHE A 40 -12.21 -8.94 -16.20
N ARG A 41 -11.13 -8.16 -16.20
CA ARG A 41 -9.77 -8.68 -16.08
C ARG A 41 -9.03 -7.89 -14.99
N ILE A 42 -8.48 -8.61 -14.04
CA ILE A 42 -7.52 -8.09 -13.06
C ILE A 42 -6.17 -8.75 -13.38
N PRO A 43 -5.09 -7.98 -13.60
CA PRO A 43 -3.79 -8.57 -13.87
C PRO A 43 -3.26 -9.29 -12.62
N LYS A 44 -2.60 -10.44 -12.82
CA LYS A 44 -1.77 -11.05 -11.78
C LYS A 44 -0.50 -10.23 -11.64
N PHE A 45 -0.05 -10.00 -10.40
CA PHE A 45 1.21 -9.32 -10.15
C PHE A 45 1.76 -9.65 -8.76
N LYS A 46 3.07 -9.46 -8.62
CA LYS A 46 3.79 -9.54 -7.36
C LYS A 46 4.71 -8.33 -7.25
N ILE A 47 4.46 -7.49 -6.26
CA ILE A 47 5.21 -6.26 -6.02
C ILE A 47 5.87 -6.36 -4.66
N GLU A 48 7.17 -6.13 -4.63
CA GLU A 48 7.94 -5.90 -3.41
C GLU A 48 8.36 -4.44 -3.39
N PHE A 49 8.14 -3.74 -2.30
CA PHE A 49 8.58 -2.37 -2.16
C PHE A 49 9.27 -2.17 -0.80
N GLY A 50 10.26 -1.30 -0.79
CA GLY A 50 11.10 -1.07 0.37
C GLY A 50 11.59 0.36 0.35
N PHE A 51 11.31 1.11 1.40
CA PHE A 51 11.74 2.49 1.50
C PHE A 51 12.10 2.87 2.93
N GLU A 52 12.74 4.03 3.06
CA GLU A 52 13.10 4.62 4.34
C GLU A 52 12.12 5.77 4.63
N PRO A 53 11.07 5.57 5.46
CA PRO A 53 10.05 6.60 5.68
C PRO A 53 10.61 7.89 6.25
N SER A 54 11.73 7.82 6.97
CA SER A 54 12.46 8.98 7.51
C SER A 54 12.71 10.05 6.44
N LYS A 55 13.02 9.66 5.20
CA LYS A 55 13.30 10.58 4.09
C LYS A 55 12.06 11.37 3.68
N ALA A 56 10.90 10.71 3.64
CA ALA A 56 9.62 11.35 3.35
C ALA A 56 9.13 12.20 4.54
N PHE A 57 9.40 11.77 5.77
CA PHE A 57 8.98 12.48 6.99
C PHE A 57 9.79 13.75 7.27
N ASN A 58 11.03 13.84 6.78
CA ASN A 58 11.81 15.08 6.86
C ASN A 58 11.14 16.23 6.07
N GLU A 59 10.43 15.92 4.98
CA GLU A 59 9.63 16.91 4.24
C GLU A 59 8.40 17.37 5.03
N LEU A 60 8.01 16.63 6.08
CA LEU A 60 6.87 16.88 6.96
C LEU A 60 7.28 17.36 8.37
N GLU A 61 8.55 17.72 8.58
CA GLU A 61 9.11 18.20 9.86
C GLU A 61 8.94 17.23 11.05
N LEU A 62 8.72 15.93 10.80
CA LEU A 62 8.64 14.91 11.85
C LEU A 62 10.05 14.48 12.28
N GLU A 63 10.23 14.17 13.58
CA GLU A 63 11.54 13.81 14.16
C GLU A 63 12.31 12.78 13.32
N SER A 64 13.64 12.99 13.15
CA SER A 64 14.50 12.11 12.35
C SER A 64 14.68 10.74 13.01
N VAL A 65 13.75 9.83 12.76
CA VAL A 65 13.83 8.43 13.16
C VAL A 65 14.28 7.62 11.96
N GLU A 66 15.41 6.91 12.06
CA GLU A 66 15.80 5.92 11.05
C GLU A 66 14.74 4.80 11.05
N LEU A 67 13.92 4.76 10.00
CA LEU A 67 12.87 3.76 9.82
C LEU A 67 13.10 3.09 8.48
N HIS A 68 12.93 1.77 8.44
CA HIS A 68 12.88 1.01 7.20
C HIS A 68 11.54 0.30 7.14
N HIS A 69 10.83 0.46 6.03
CA HIS A 69 9.59 -0.24 5.76
C HIS A 69 9.79 -1.09 4.51
N LYS A 70 9.43 -2.38 4.58
CA LYS A 70 9.38 -3.27 3.43
C LYS A 70 8.03 -3.97 3.40
N ASP A 71 7.42 -4.03 2.25
CA ASP A 71 6.16 -4.69 2.00
C ASP A 71 6.19 -5.52 0.73
N LEU A 72 5.27 -6.48 0.67
CA LEU A 72 5.04 -7.38 -0.45
C LEU A 72 3.53 -7.53 -0.63
N VAL A 73 3.06 -7.42 -1.86
CA VAL A 73 1.67 -7.72 -2.24
C VAL A 73 1.69 -8.60 -3.48
N GLU A 74 0.97 -9.71 -3.42
CA GLU A 74 0.77 -10.67 -4.50
C GLU A 74 -0.72 -10.84 -4.78
N ILE A 75 -1.09 -10.81 -6.06
CA ILE A 75 -2.46 -11.06 -6.53
C ILE A 75 -2.40 -12.11 -7.63
N ASP A 76 -3.16 -13.17 -7.44
CA ASP A 76 -3.29 -14.27 -8.38
C ASP A 76 -4.76 -14.76 -8.48
N GLU A 77 -4.94 -16.00 -8.94
CA GLU A 77 -6.26 -16.64 -9.05
C GLU A 77 -6.77 -17.20 -7.72
N ASP A 78 -5.87 -17.51 -6.79
CA ASP A 78 -6.18 -18.10 -5.49
C ASP A 78 -6.53 -17.01 -4.47
N GLY A 79 -6.03 -15.79 -4.66
CA GLY A 79 -6.46 -14.63 -3.90
C GLY A 79 -5.47 -13.48 -3.93
N ALA A 80 -5.39 -12.78 -2.79
CA ALA A 80 -4.44 -11.72 -2.57
C ALA A 80 -3.71 -11.96 -1.25
N GLU A 81 -2.38 -12.00 -1.30
CA GLU A 81 -1.50 -12.12 -0.14
C GLU A 81 -0.73 -10.82 0.04
N ALA A 82 -0.57 -10.37 1.29
CA ALA A 82 0.22 -9.18 1.59
C ALA A 82 0.94 -9.32 2.93
N ALA A 83 2.17 -8.82 2.98
CA ALA A 83 3.01 -8.80 4.17
C ALA A 83 3.74 -7.46 4.28
N ALA A 84 3.91 -6.95 5.50
CA ALA A 84 4.67 -5.74 5.76
C ALA A 84 5.51 -5.87 7.03
N VAL A 85 6.69 -5.28 6.99
CA VAL A 85 7.61 -5.16 8.13
C VAL A 85 8.13 -3.74 8.24
N THR A 86 8.07 -3.19 9.45
CA THR A 86 8.70 -1.90 9.79
C THR A 86 9.74 -2.11 10.87
N ILE A 87 10.95 -1.59 10.65
CA ILE A 87 12.07 -1.68 11.58
C ILE A 87 12.56 -0.26 11.88
N LYS A 88 12.72 0.05 13.18
CA LYS A 88 13.38 1.27 13.64
C LYS A 88 14.88 1.04 13.85
N GLY A 89 15.70 1.79 13.15
CA GLY A 89 17.15 1.90 13.33
C GLY A 89 17.49 2.84 14.51
N GLY A 90 18.60 2.55 15.22
CA GLY A 90 19.09 3.36 16.32
C GLY A 90 20.62 3.34 16.41
N ARG A 91 21.22 4.46 16.81
CA ARG A 91 22.68 4.58 16.98
C ARG A 91 23.18 3.71 18.14
N ARG A 92 24.28 2.99 17.88
CA ARG A 92 24.89 1.93 18.70
C ARG A 92 25.01 2.26 20.20
N GLY A 93 24.33 1.45 21.01
CA GLY A 93 24.55 1.33 22.45
C GLY A 93 23.51 0.38 23.07
N ARG A 94 23.87 -0.92 23.17
CA ARG A 94 23.03 -2.09 23.54
C ARG A 94 22.17 -2.67 22.40
N ARG A 95 22.28 -4.01 22.26
CA ARG A 95 21.41 -4.88 21.45
C ARG A 95 19.95 -4.52 21.71
N GLY A 96 19.28 -4.04 20.68
CA GLY A 96 17.85 -3.74 20.74
C GLY A 96 17.36 -3.31 19.38
N TYR A 97 17.25 -4.26 18.44
CA TYR A 97 16.31 -4.09 17.33
C TYR A 97 14.91 -4.09 17.97
N SER A 98 14.45 -2.90 18.37
CA SER A 98 13.18 -2.77 19.08
C SER A 98 12.02 -2.84 18.09
N ASN A 99 11.18 -3.85 18.30
CA ASN A 99 9.87 -4.14 17.69
C ASN A 99 9.87 -4.36 16.17
N VAL A 100 10.02 -5.62 15.77
CA VAL A 100 9.43 -6.12 14.53
C VAL A 100 7.91 -6.11 14.72
N ARG A 101 7.23 -5.08 14.19
CA ARG A 101 5.78 -5.21 13.97
C ARG A 101 5.63 -6.00 12.68
N LEU A 102 5.57 -7.32 12.82
CA LEU A 102 5.12 -8.20 11.76
C LEU A 102 3.61 -8.06 11.70
N ILE A 103 3.09 -7.40 10.67
CA ILE A 103 1.65 -7.42 10.40
C ILE A 103 1.46 -8.54 9.38
N ASP A 104 1.25 -9.75 9.89
CA ASP A 104 0.67 -10.81 9.08
C ASP A 104 -0.79 -10.47 8.83
N PHE A 105 -1.25 -10.67 7.59
CA PHE A 105 -2.51 -10.20 7.06
C PHE A 105 -3.70 -10.34 8.03
N VAL A 106 -4.33 -9.20 8.37
CA VAL A 106 -5.64 -9.13 9.04
C VAL A 106 -6.46 -8.11 8.27
N ALA A 107 -7.20 -8.53 7.24
CA ALA A 107 -8.19 -7.65 6.61
C ALA A 107 -9.13 -7.12 7.71
N ASP A 108 -8.91 -5.86 8.11
CA ASP A 108 -9.49 -5.33 9.32
C ASP A 108 -10.95 -4.97 9.09
N ILE A 109 -11.82 -5.53 9.92
CA ILE A 109 -13.24 -5.20 10.07
C ILE A 109 -13.46 -3.74 10.53
N THR A 110 -12.41 -3.02 10.94
CA THR A 110 -12.50 -1.65 11.51
C THR A 110 -12.39 -0.49 10.51
N ARG A 111 -12.43 -0.71 9.18
CA ARG A 111 -12.21 0.31 8.14
C ARG A 111 -10.78 0.90 8.10
N THR A 112 -9.81 0.24 8.72
CA THR A 112 -8.41 0.66 8.68
C THR A 112 -7.76 0.33 7.32
N VAL A 113 -7.04 1.28 6.73
CA VAL A 113 -6.21 1.04 5.53
C VAL A 113 -4.90 0.38 5.96
N MET A 114 -4.68 -0.87 5.54
CA MET A 114 -3.44 -1.61 5.83
C MET A 114 -2.34 -1.38 4.79
N PHE A 115 -2.70 -1.51 3.51
CA PHE A 115 -1.80 -1.36 2.37
C PHE A 115 -2.39 -0.36 1.40
N VAL A 116 -1.53 0.49 0.84
CA VAL A 116 -1.88 1.43 -0.24
C VAL A 116 -0.72 1.46 -1.22
N GLY A 117 -1.04 1.38 -2.51
CA GLY A 117 -0.03 1.33 -3.56
C GLY A 117 -0.60 1.70 -4.91
N GLN A 118 0.28 2.03 -5.84
CA GLN A 118 -0.05 2.34 -7.22
C GLN A 118 0.65 1.32 -8.13
N ILE A 119 -0.08 0.80 -9.11
CA ILE A 119 0.43 -0.19 -10.07
C ILE A 119 0.50 0.49 -11.43
N PHE A 120 1.70 0.80 -11.88
CA PHE A 120 1.94 1.38 -13.20
C PHE A 120 2.20 0.31 -14.27
N ASP A 121 2.86 -0.77 -13.89
CA ASP A 121 3.24 -1.86 -14.79
C ASP A 121 3.21 -3.19 -14.02
N PRO A 122 2.14 -3.99 -14.15
CA PRO A 122 1.99 -5.24 -13.42
C PRO A 122 2.94 -6.34 -13.91
N THR A 123 3.61 -6.15 -15.04
CA THR A 123 4.57 -7.13 -15.60
C THR A 123 5.95 -7.02 -14.98
N LYS A 124 6.26 -5.85 -14.39
CA LYS A 124 7.53 -5.63 -13.71
C LYS A 124 7.45 -6.13 -12.27
N THR A 125 8.15 -7.22 -12.01
CA THR A 125 8.52 -7.58 -10.66
C THR A 125 9.58 -6.60 -10.18
N SER A 126 9.33 -5.93 -9.06
CA SER A 126 10.33 -5.09 -8.40
C SER A 126 11.54 -5.95 -8.00
N SER A 127 12.74 -5.57 -8.43
CA SER A 127 13.99 -6.12 -7.89
C SER A 127 14.28 -5.39 -6.58
N ALA A 128 14.40 -6.15 -5.49
CA ALA A 128 14.85 -5.67 -4.19
C ALA A 128 16.25 -5.01 -4.25
#